data_AF-A0A2Z3HAA3-F1
#
_entry.id   AF-A0A2Z3HAA3-F1
#
_cell.length_a   1.000
_cell.length_b   1.000
_cell.length_c   1.000
_cell.angle_alpha   90.00
_cell.angle_beta   90.00
_cell.angle_gamma   90.00
#
_symmetry.space_group_name_H-M   'P 1'
#
loop_
_entity.id
_entity.type
_entity.pdbx_description
1 polymer ?
#
loop_
_entity_poly.entity_id
_entity_poly.type
_entity_poly.pdbx_seq_one_letter_code
_entity_poly.pdbx_strand_id
1 'polypeptide(L)'
;MYRIGTAGTTNTPENEPMSAPEYVRVPCSECQANVKVETADLGEWVTCPKCDQDFVAKDPNAPKPKPKARPVARSDDDDRPRRGKSRGPANDFDFDRAVGEEDDEDDRPRRRGPRPGTCPNCGNRRSTKVSFTWWGGLIGPAIFGLVSCTRCRTQYMKNSGQKLGVLQIGLYSLAVFAIGVGVFFALQFAAR
;
A
#
# COMPACT_ATOMS: atom_id res chain seq x y z
N MET A 1 49.64 -26.49 -10.02
CA MET A 1 49.88 -25.56 -11.14
C MET A 1 49.52 -24.16 -10.68
N TYR A 2 50.52 -23.31 -10.51
CA TYR A 2 50.40 -21.92 -10.05
C TYR A 2 50.07 -21.01 -11.24
N ARG A 3 49.07 -20.12 -11.11
CA ARG A 3 48.88 -18.97 -12.00
C ARG A 3 49.23 -17.71 -11.24
N ILE A 4 50.32 -17.08 -11.66
CA ILE A 4 50.86 -15.82 -11.17
C ILE A 4 50.12 -14.73 -11.95
N GLY A 5 49.25 -13.97 -11.27
CA GLY A 5 48.50 -12.86 -11.84
C GLY A 5 49.34 -11.58 -11.82
N THR A 6 49.43 -10.91 -12.96
CA THR A 6 50.24 -9.73 -13.27
C THR A 6 49.81 -8.48 -12.50
N ALA A 7 50.79 -7.75 -11.98
CA ALA A 7 50.63 -6.46 -11.33
C ALA A 7 50.05 -5.41 -12.30
N GLY A 8 48.83 -4.94 -12.01
CA GLY A 8 48.21 -3.80 -12.68
C GLY A 8 48.76 -2.49 -12.12
N THR A 9 49.35 -1.70 -13.00
CA THR A 9 49.78 -0.32 -12.76
C THR A 9 48.59 0.55 -12.35
N THR A 10 48.56 0.99 -11.09
CA THR A 10 47.60 1.99 -10.60
C THR A 10 48.02 3.37 -11.10
N ASN A 11 47.36 3.86 -12.13
CA ASN A 11 47.42 5.27 -12.51
C ASN A 11 46.83 6.10 -11.35
N THR A 12 47.67 6.89 -10.68
CA THR A 12 47.26 7.95 -9.76
C THR A 12 46.74 9.10 -10.62
N PRO A 13 45.42 9.43 -10.59
CA PRO A 13 44.93 10.61 -11.29
C PRO A 13 45.53 11.87 -10.65
N GLU A 14 46.13 12.70 -11.49
CA GLU A 14 46.60 14.05 -11.18
C GLU A 14 45.48 14.88 -10.52
N ASN A 15 45.87 15.66 -9.52
CA ASN A 15 45.04 16.61 -8.79
C ASN A 15 44.32 17.58 -9.75
N GLU A 16 43.08 17.26 -10.12
CA GLU A 16 42.13 18.31 -10.50
C GLU A 16 41.82 19.15 -9.25
N PRO A 17 41.80 20.50 -9.36
CA PRO A 17 41.43 21.34 -8.25
C PRO A 17 40.01 20.96 -7.80
N MET A 18 39.89 20.38 -6.59
CA MET A 18 38.61 20.09 -5.95
C MET A 18 37.78 21.37 -5.95
N SER A 19 36.86 21.50 -6.90
CA SER A 19 35.92 22.60 -6.93
C SER A 19 35.11 22.54 -5.64
N ALA A 20 35.11 23.63 -4.88
CA ALA A 20 34.34 23.70 -3.64
C ALA A 20 32.90 23.23 -3.92
N PRO A 21 32.37 22.28 -3.13
CA PRO A 21 31.04 21.72 -3.38
C PRO A 21 30.01 22.85 -3.42
N GLU A 22 29.22 22.89 -4.50
CA GLU A 22 28.16 23.86 -4.66
C GLU A 22 26.98 23.44 -3.79
N TYR A 23 26.58 24.32 -2.86
CA TYR A 23 25.49 24.07 -1.93
C TYR A 23 24.25 24.87 -2.31
N VAL A 24 23.09 24.22 -2.29
CA VAL A 24 21.78 24.85 -2.51
C VAL A 24 20.98 24.84 -1.22
N ARG A 25 20.19 25.91 -0.99
CA ARG A 25 19.27 25.99 0.16
C ARG A 25 17.90 25.49 -0.27
N VAL A 26 17.43 24.42 0.38
CA VAL A 26 16.11 23.83 0.13
C VAL A 26 15.24 23.89 1.39
N PRO A 27 13.95 24.27 1.28
CA PRO A 27 13.05 24.31 2.42
C PRO A 27 12.59 22.89 2.79
N CYS A 28 12.65 22.56 4.07
CA CYS A 28 12.09 21.31 4.60
C CYS A 28 10.56 21.28 4.42
N SER A 29 10.01 20.13 4.02
CA SER A 29 8.56 19.96 3.80
C SER A 29 7.71 20.06 5.07
N GLU A 30 8.29 19.76 6.24
CA GLU A 30 7.56 19.70 7.51
C GLU A 30 7.70 21.01 8.30
N CYS A 31 8.93 21.50 8.50
CA CYS A 31 9.19 22.69 9.34
C CYS A 31 9.53 23.97 8.55
N GLN A 32 9.60 23.92 7.22
CA GLN A 32 9.96 25.04 6.34
C GLN A 32 11.33 25.69 6.59
N ALA A 33 12.20 25.05 7.39
CA ALA A 33 13.56 25.53 7.59
C ALA A 33 14.41 25.32 6.33
N ASN A 34 15.24 26.30 6.01
CA ASN A 34 16.21 26.19 4.91
C ASN A 34 17.37 25.27 5.32
N VAL A 35 17.47 24.11 4.68
CA VAL A 35 18.55 23.14 4.85
C VAL A 35 19.56 23.35 3.72
N LYS A 36 20.85 23.30 4.06
CA LYS A 36 21.95 23.41 3.10
C LYS A 36 22.26 22.00 2.61
N VAL A 37 22.07 21.73 1.33
CA VAL A 37 22.24 20.42 0.70
C VAL A 37 23.23 20.56 -0.46
N GLU A 38 24.06 19.56 -0.69
CA GLU A 38 24.97 19.55 -1.85
C GLU A 38 24.17 19.37 -3.13
N THR A 39 24.59 20.05 -4.20
CA THR A 39 23.95 19.93 -5.53
C THR A 39 23.90 18.49 -6.04
N ALA A 40 24.89 17.67 -5.66
CA ALA A 40 24.95 16.24 -5.97
C ALA A 40 23.82 15.42 -5.31
N ASP A 41 23.29 15.87 -4.17
CA ASP A 41 22.25 15.16 -3.41
C ASP A 41 20.82 15.64 -3.77
N LEU A 42 20.68 16.49 -4.79
CA LEU A 42 19.36 16.92 -5.28
C LEU A 42 18.63 15.72 -5.90
N GLY A 43 17.48 15.36 -5.32
CA GLY A 43 16.71 14.18 -5.69
C GLY A 43 16.93 12.97 -4.79
N GLU A 44 17.91 13.03 -3.88
CA GLU A 44 18.10 12.02 -2.83
C GLU A 44 17.35 12.37 -1.53
N TRP A 45 17.30 11.41 -0.61
CA TRP A 45 16.70 11.57 0.71
C TRP A 45 17.71 12.20 1.66
N VAL A 46 17.34 13.34 2.24
CA VAL A 46 18.16 14.07 3.22
C VAL A 46 17.37 14.29 4.51
N THR A 47 18.04 14.19 5.66
CA THR A 47 17.43 14.38 6.99
C THR A 47 17.51 15.84 7.41
N CYS A 48 16.38 16.43 7.82
CA CYS A 48 16.36 17.82 8.28
C CYS A 48 16.97 17.96 9.70
N PRO A 49 17.98 18.82 9.91
CA PRO A 49 18.62 18.99 11.23
C PRO A 49 17.76 19.73 12.27
N LYS A 50 16.59 20.23 11.89
CA LYS A 50 15.67 20.92 12.83
C LYS A 50 14.55 20.04 13.35
N CYS A 51 14.11 19.05 12.57
CA CYS A 51 12.94 18.24 12.91
C CYS A 51 13.13 16.72 12.68
N ASP A 52 14.33 16.30 12.29
CA ASP A 52 14.71 14.89 12.05
C ASP A 52 13.81 14.13 11.07
N GLN A 53 13.15 14.86 10.17
CA GLN A 53 12.32 14.26 9.11
C GLN A 53 13.13 14.13 7.82
N ASP A 54 13.05 12.95 7.22
CA ASP A 54 13.64 12.65 5.93
C ASP A 54 12.75 13.20 4.81
N PHE A 55 13.35 13.94 3.87
CA PHE A 55 12.64 14.48 2.71
C PHE A 55 13.51 14.43 1.46
N VAL A 56 12.86 14.43 0.29
CA VAL A 56 13.56 14.48 -1.00
C VAL A 56 13.85 15.93 -1.35
N ALA A 57 15.14 16.28 -1.47
CA ALA A 57 15.55 17.63 -1.83
C ALA A 57 15.14 17.94 -3.28
N LYS A 58 14.31 18.98 -3.47
CA LYS A 58 13.90 19.46 -4.80
C LYS A 58 14.62 20.75 -5.11
N ASP A 59 15.21 20.84 -6.30
CA ASP A 59 15.84 22.07 -6.77
C ASP A 59 14.79 23.20 -6.88
N PRO A 60 14.96 24.33 -6.15
CA PRO A 60 14.04 25.47 -6.23
C PRO A 60 14.10 26.19 -7.59
N ASN A 61 15.20 26.05 -8.34
CA ASN A 61 15.37 26.62 -9.68
C ASN A 61 14.91 25.68 -10.80
N ALA A 62 14.52 24.44 -10.50
CA ALA A 62 14.01 23.55 -11.54
C ALA A 62 12.74 24.14 -12.16
N PRO A 63 12.66 24.25 -13.50
CA PRO A 63 11.49 24.76 -14.17
C PRO A 63 10.27 23.91 -13.78
N LYS A 64 9.21 24.56 -13.27
CA LYS A 64 7.98 23.87 -12.89
C LYS A 64 7.52 23.01 -14.07
N PRO A 65 7.33 21.68 -13.91
CA PRO A 65 6.92 20.83 -15.01
C PRO A 65 5.62 21.37 -15.57
N LYS A 66 5.59 21.72 -16.87
CA LYS A 66 4.37 22.13 -17.55
C LYS A 66 3.32 21.05 -17.25
N PRO A 67 2.11 21.42 -16.79
CA PRO A 67 1.07 20.45 -16.52
C PRO A 67 0.91 19.59 -17.76
N LYS A 68 1.22 18.29 -17.67
CA LYS A 68 0.94 17.37 -18.78
C LYS A 68 -0.56 17.50 -19.00
N ALA A 69 -0.95 18.02 -20.17
CA ALA A 69 -2.35 18.16 -20.53
C ALA A 69 -3.02 16.83 -20.22
N ARG A 70 -3.95 16.87 -19.28
CA ARG A 70 -4.65 15.66 -18.83
C ARG A 70 -5.25 15.05 -20.09
N PRO A 71 -4.96 13.78 -20.43
CA PRO A 71 -5.60 13.14 -21.56
C PRO A 71 -7.10 13.35 -21.39
N VAL A 72 -7.72 14.05 -22.33
CA VAL A 72 -9.16 14.21 -22.35
C VAL A 72 -9.69 12.79 -22.34
N ALA A 73 -10.38 12.41 -21.27
CA ALA A 73 -11.00 11.10 -21.18
C ALA A 73 -11.94 11.02 -22.39
N ARG A 74 -11.55 10.20 -23.38
CA ARG A 74 -12.48 9.78 -24.42
C ARG A 74 -13.60 9.07 -23.67
N SER A 75 -14.79 9.66 -23.69
CA SER A 75 -16.01 9.01 -23.21
C SER A 75 -16.30 7.88 -24.18
N ASP A 76 -15.83 6.68 -23.87
CA ASP A 76 -16.20 5.44 -24.57
C ASP A 76 -17.63 5.03 -24.14
N ASP A 77 -18.59 5.95 -24.24
CA ASP A 77 -20.00 5.78 -23.85
C ASP A 77 -20.94 5.52 -25.04
N ASP A 78 -20.41 5.20 -26.23
CA ASP A 78 -21.23 4.99 -27.45
C ASP A 78 -21.64 3.52 -27.73
N ASP A 79 -21.20 2.53 -26.94
CA ASP A 79 -21.47 1.10 -27.24
C ASP A 79 -22.04 0.27 -26.06
N ARG A 80 -22.86 0.88 -25.20
CA ARG A 80 -23.66 0.09 -24.24
C ARG A 80 -25.07 -0.15 -24.78
N PRO A 81 -25.44 -1.39 -25.15
CA PRO A 81 -26.82 -1.69 -25.52
C PRO A 81 -27.72 -1.35 -24.33
N ARG A 82 -28.71 -0.49 -24.58
CA ARG A 82 -29.75 -0.11 -23.61
C ARG A 82 -30.41 -1.39 -23.11
N ARG A 83 -30.01 -1.85 -21.92
CA ARG A 83 -30.68 -2.95 -21.24
C ARG A 83 -32.10 -2.49 -20.97
N GLY A 84 -33.03 -3.00 -21.77
CA GLY A 84 -34.45 -2.71 -21.68
C GLY A 84 -34.90 -2.85 -20.24
N LYS A 85 -35.46 -1.77 -19.71
CA LYS A 85 -36.14 -1.74 -18.43
C LYS A 85 -37.39 -2.61 -18.59
N SER A 86 -37.24 -3.91 -18.36
CA SER A 86 -38.36 -4.84 -18.32
C SER A 86 -39.28 -4.35 -17.22
N ARG A 87 -40.43 -3.83 -17.64
CA ARG A 87 -41.57 -3.56 -16.77
C ARG A 87 -41.89 -4.88 -16.07
N GLY A 88 -41.68 -4.93 -14.76
CA GLY A 88 -42.25 -5.99 -13.94
C GLY A 88 -43.77 -5.87 -13.99
N PRO A 89 -44.51 -6.98 -13.99
CA PRO A 89 -45.96 -6.97 -13.94
C PRO A 89 -46.43 -6.32 -12.63
N ALA A 90 -47.46 -5.48 -12.74
CA ALA A 90 -48.21 -4.98 -11.61
C ALA A 90 -48.77 -6.17 -10.83
N ASN A 91 -48.40 -6.26 -9.56
CA ASN A 91 -49.06 -7.06 -8.55
C ASN A 91 -49.63 -6.10 -7.51
N ASP A 92 -50.78 -5.58 -7.89
CA ASP A 92 -51.93 -5.12 -7.11
C ASP A 92 -52.34 -6.20 -6.10
N PHE A 93 -51.65 -6.22 -4.95
CA PHE A 93 -52.20 -6.77 -3.71
C PHE A 93 -52.16 -5.66 -2.67
N ASP A 94 -53.28 -4.94 -2.62
CA ASP A 94 -53.72 -4.16 -1.46
C ASP A 94 -53.75 -5.09 -0.24
N PHE A 95 -52.75 -4.94 0.63
CA PHE A 95 -52.84 -5.45 1.99
C PHE A 95 -52.74 -4.25 2.91
N ASP A 96 -53.90 -3.78 3.36
CA ASP A 96 -54.11 -2.87 4.47
C ASP A 96 -53.38 -3.38 5.71
N ARG A 97 -52.08 -3.11 5.79
CA ARG A 97 -51.29 -3.36 6.99
C ARG A 97 -51.17 -2.04 7.73
N ALA A 98 -52.09 -1.92 8.68
CA ALA A 98 -52.05 -1.07 9.86
C ALA A 98 -50.69 -0.37 10.05
N VAL A 99 -50.74 0.95 9.91
CA VAL A 99 -49.72 1.89 10.36
C VAL A 99 -49.55 1.67 11.86
N GLY A 100 -48.57 0.84 12.22
CA GLY A 100 -48.02 0.81 13.56
C GLY A 100 -47.18 2.08 13.73
N GLU A 101 -47.78 3.09 14.36
CA GLU A 101 -47.05 4.01 15.22
C GLU A 101 -46.31 3.16 16.27
N GLU A 102 -45.02 3.47 16.49
CA GLU A 102 -44.10 2.99 17.55
C GLU A 102 -42.76 2.47 16.96
N ASP A 103 -41.80 3.39 16.77
CA ASP A 103 -40.45 3.30 17.36
C ASP A 103 -39.55 4.43 16.82
N ASP A 104 -39.72 5.62 17.40
CA ASP A 104 -38.82 6.78 17.26
C ASP A 104 -37.52 6.61 18.11
N GLU A 105 -36.95 5.41 18.17
CA GLU A 105 -35.81 5.08 19.07
C GLU A 105 -34.53 4.59 18.39
N ASP A 106 -34.34 4.82 17.10
CA ASP A 106 -33.09 4.41 16.41
C ASP A 106 -32.30 5.55 15.74
N ASP A 107 -32.32 6.72 16.37
CA ASP A 107 -31.35 7.81 16.14
C ASP A 107 -30.00 7.55 16.84
N ARG A 108 -29.61 6.27 16.98
CA ARG A 108 -28.21 5.95 17.30
C ARG A 108 -27.37 6.38 16.11
N PRO A 109 -26.37 7.27 16.28
CA PRO A 109 -25.49 7.62 15.19
C PRO A 109 -24.88 6.31 14.69
N ARG A 110 -25.28 5.89 13.48
CA ARG A 110 -24.71 4.71 12.82
C ARG A 110 -23.21 4.92 12.94
N ARG A 111 -22.55 4.12 13.80
CA ARG A 111 -21.09 4.14 13.95
C ARG A 111 -20.59 3.87 12.56
N ARG A 112 -20.29 4.93 11.81
CA ARG A 112 -19.78 4.84 10.45
C ARG A 112 -18.45 4.17 10.65
N GLY A 113 -18.42 2.85 10.49
CA GLY A 113 -17.21 2.07 10.56
C GLY A 113 -16.16 2.74 9.69
N PRO A 114 -14.87 2.61 10.04
CA PRO A 114 -13.78 3.20 9.28
C PRO A 114 -14.03 3.01 7.78
N ARG A 115 -14.07 4.11 7.02
CA ARG A 115 -14.43 4.04 5.60
C ARG A 115 -13.53 2.99 4.94
N PRO A 116 -14.11 1.93 4.32
CA PRO A 116 -13.33 0.80 3.83
C PRO A 116 -12.29 1.31 2.83
N GLY A 117 -11.02 1.06 3.13
CA GLY A 117 -9.88 1.44 2.27
C GLY A 117 -8.93 2.52 2.82
N THR A 118 -9.15 3.05 4.02
CA THR A 118 -8.19 3.97 4.64
C THR A 118 -7.19 3.19 5.51
N CYS A 119 -5.89 3.43 5.36
CA CYS A 119 -4.87 2.75 6.15
C CYS A 119 -4.96 3.14 7.64
N PRO A 120 -4.98 2.17 8.58
CA PRO A 120 -5.11 2.44 10.01
C PRO A 120 -3.86 3.07 10.64
N ASN A 121 -2.71 3.01 9.97
CA ASN A 121 -1.44 3.50 10.51
C ASN A 121 -1.15 4.95 10.10
N CYS A 122 -1.45 5.33 8.85
CA CYS A 122 -1.10 6.66 8.30
C CYS A 122 -2.28 7.41 7.67
N GLY A 123 -3.50 6.85 7.64
CA GLY A 123 -4.67 7.50 7.06
C GLY A 123 -4.69 7.59 5.52
N ASN A 124 -3.71 7.03 4.82
CA ASN A 124 -3.67 7.08 3.35
C ASN A 124 -4.80 6.22 2.73
N ARG A 125 -5.45 6.73 1.68
CA ARG A 125 -6.50 6.03 0.93
C ARG A 125 -5.96 5.16 -0.21
N ARG A 126 -4.69 5.34 -0.61
CA ARG A 126 -4.07 4.50 -1.64
C ARG A 126 -3.57 3.21 -1.01
N SER A 127 -4.22 2.12 -1.37
CA SER A 127 -3.82 0.76 -1.02
C SER A 127 -3.74 -0.11 -2.27
N THR A 128 -2.75 -0.99 -2.32
CA THR A 128 -2.51 -1.92 -3.42
C THR A 128 -2.74 -3.35 -2.92
N LYS A 129 -3.45 -4.16 -3.71
CA LYS A 129 -3.62 -5.58 -3.42
C LYS A 129 -2.24 -6.25 -3.40
N VAL A 130 -1.98 -7.03 -2.37
CA VAL A 130 -0.76 -7.85 -2.31
C VAL A 130 -1.03 -9.09 -3.18
N SER A 131 -0.23 -9.28 -4.23
CA SER A 131 -0.39 -10.41 -5.16
C SER A 131 0.38 -11.66 -4.73
N PHE A 132 1.30 -11.54 -3.78
CA PHE A 132 2.19 -12.64 -3.42
C PHE A 132 2.57 -12.60 -1.94
N THR A 133 2.48 -13.76 -1.27
CA THR A 133 3.10 -14.00 0.05
C THR A 133 4.06 -15.18 -0.04
N TRP A 134 5.19 -15.07 0.65
CA TRP A 134 6.28 -16.06 0.57
C TRP A 134 5.89 -17.47 1.04
N TRP A 135 4.87 -17.61 1.89
CA TRP A 135 4.39 -18.89 2.44
C TRP A 135 3.11 -19.43 1.77
N GLY A 136 2.45 -18.65 0.91
CA GLY A 136 1.12 -18.98 0.36
C GLY A 136 0.99 -18.79 -1.15
N GLY A 137 2.10 -18.47 -1.83
CA GLY A 137 2.14 -18.24 -3.27
C GLY A 137 1.16 -17.16 -3.71
N LEU A 138 0.59 -17.34 -4.91
CA LEU A 138 -0.38 -16.41 -5.51
C LEU A 138 -1.79 -16.52 -4.91
N ILE A 139 -2.13 -17.67 -4.32
CA ILE A 139 -3.48 -18.01 -3.86
C ILE A 139 -3.77 -17.43 -2.48
N GLY A 140 -2.80 -17.47 -1.56
CA GLY A 140 -2.99 -17.03 -0.17
C GLY A 140 -3.52 -15.59 -0.03
N PRO A 141 -2.90 -14.58 -0.68
CA PRO A 141 -3.29 -13.18 -0.49
C PRO A 141 -4.70 -12.84 -0.99
N ALA A 142 -5.17 -13.56 -2.02
CA ALA A 142 -6.46 -13.33 -2.65
C ALA A 142 -7.62 -13.71 -1.72
N ILE A 143 -7.47 -14.78 -0.95
CA ILE A 143 -8.51 -15.32 -0.06
C ILE A 143 -8.76 -14.37 1.12
N PHE A 144 -7.71 -13.76 1.67
CA PHE A 144 -7.83 -12.91 2.86
C PHE A 144 -8.10 -11.43 2.56
N GLY A 145 -8.19 -11.04 1.28
CA GLY A 145 -8.41 -9.65 0.88
C GLY A 145 -7.33 -8.71 1.45
N LEU A 146 -6.07 -9.17 1.50
CA LEU A 146 -4.96 -8.40 2.04
C LEU A 146 -4.65 -7.19 1.16
N VAL A 147 -4.51 -6.03 1.79
CA VAL A 147 -4.11 -4.80 1.13
C VAL A 147 -2.90 -4.22 1.82
N SER A 148 -1.95 -3.73 1.02
CA SER A 148 -0.76 -3.02 1.48
C SER A 148 -0.97 -1.52 1.27
N CYS A 149 -0.63 -0.72 2.28
CA CYS A 149 -0.60 0.73 2.12
C CYS A 149 0.60 1.16 1.27
N THR A 150 0.39 2.00 0.25
CA THR A 150 1.49 2.47 -0.61
C THR A 150 2.44 3.45 0.09
N ARG A 151 2.04 4.03 1.23
CA ARG A 151 2.85 5.02 1.97
C ARG A 151 3.68 4.38 3.09
N CYS A 152 3.01 3.70 4.04
CA CYS A 152 3.67 3.12 5.21
C CYS A 152 3.94 1.61 5.10
N ARG A 153 3.59 0.97 3.97
CA ARG A 153 3.76 -0.48 3.70
C ARG A 153 3.12 -1.43 4.71
N THR A 154 2.27 -0.92 5.61
CA THR A 154 1.56 -1.76 6.58
C THR A 154 0.50 -2.58 5.86
N GLN A 155 0.46 -3.89 6.14
CA GLN A 155 -0.53 -4.81 5.61
C GLN A 155 -1.73 -4.89 6.56
N TYR A 156 -2.93 -4.84 6.01
CA TYR A 156 -4.17 -4.90 6.77
C TYR A 156 -5.28 -5.54 5.95
N MET A 157 -6.32 -6.02 6.64
CA MET A 157 -7.50 -6.57 5.99
C MET A 157 -8.39 -5.46 5.44
N LYS A 158 -8.82 -5.57 4.18
CA LYS A 158 -9.69 -4.57 3.53
C LYS A 158 -11.00 -4.33 4.28
N ASN A 159 -11.57 -5.38 4.86
CA ASN A 159 -12.92 -5.36 5.42
C ASN A 159 -12.95 -4.91 6.89
N SER A 160 -11.95 -5.29 7.71
CA SER A 160 -11.91 -4.94 9.13
C SER A 160 -10.99 -3.76 9.45
N GLY A 161 -10.05 -3.42 8.57
CA GLY A 161 -9.01 -2.44 8.86
C GLY A 161 -8.06 -2.86 9.99
N GLN A 162 -8.21 -4.07 10.54
CA GLN A 162 -7.32 -4.58 11.57
C GLN A 162 -5.97 -4.96 10.96
N LYS A 163 -4.91 -4.68 11.72
CA LYS A 163 -3.58 -5.22 11.45
C LYS A 163 -3.69 -6.74 11.51
N LEU A 164 -3.02 -7.46 10.61
CA LEU A 164 -2.89 -8.91 10.75
C LEU A 164 -2.20 -9.19 12.08
N GLY A 165 -2.98 -9.64 13.06
CA GLY A 165 -2.44 -10.03 14.34
C GLY A 165 -1.55 -11.24 14.15
N VAL A 166 -0.37 -11.22 14.79
CA VAL A 166 0.52 -12.39 14.93
C VAL A 166 -0.27 -13.63 15.37
N LEU A 167 -1.35 -13.42 16.14
CA LEU A 167 -2.29 -14.44 16.61
C LEU A 167 -2.96 -15.24 15.48
N GLN A 168 -3.38 -14.59 14.39
CA GLN A 168 -4.09 -15.26 13.30
C GLN A 168 -3.14 -16.14 12.47
N ILE A 169 -1.91 -15.67 12.26
CA ILE A 169 -0.84 -16.47 11.66
C ILE A 169 -0.49 -17.64 12.57
N GLY A 170 -0.35 -17.41 13.88
CA GLY A 170 -0.07 -18.45 14.86
C GLY A 170 -1.12 -19.55 14.87
N LEU A 171 -2.41 -19.18 14.84
CA LEU A 171 -3.52 -20.15 14.82
C LEU A 171 -3.51 -21.01 13.54
N TYR A 172 -3.23 -20.40 12.38
CA TYR A 172 -3.13 -21.11 11.11
C TYR A 172 -1.96 -22.11 11.12
N SER A 173 -0.79 -21.68 11.57
CA SER A 173 0.40 -22.54 11.67
C SER A 173 0.17 -23.72 12.60
N LEU A 174 -0.51 -23.50 13.73
CA LEU A 174 -0.84 -24.56 14.68
C LEU A 174 -1.84 -25.57 14.11
N ALA A 175 -2.86 -25.12 13.37
CA ALA A 175 -3.82 -26.00 12.72
C ALA A 175 -3.17 -26.89 11.65
N VAL A 176 -2.35 -26.31 10.78
CA VAL A 176 -1.63 -27.07 9.73
C VAL A 176 -0.64 -28.06 10.35
N PHE A 177 0.08 -27.65 11.41
CA PHE A 177 0.99 -28.52 12.14
C PHE A 177 0.27 -29.70 12.78
N ALA A 178 -0.86 -29.45 13.47
CA ALA A 178 -1.65 -30.51 14.10
C ALA A 178 -2.17 -31.54 13.08
N ILE A 179 -2.64 -31.07 11.92
CA ILE A 179 -3.08 -31.97 10.83
C ILE A 179 -1.88 -32.77 10.30
N GLY A 180 -0.74 -32.13 10.03
CA GLY A 180 0.46 -32.81 9.56
C GLY A 180 0.95 -33.88 10.52
N VAL A 181 0.96 -33.59 11.83
CA VAL A 181 1.29 -34.55 12.89
C VAL A 181 0.29 -35.71 12.92
N GLY A 182 -1.01 -35.43 12.85
CA GLY A 182 -2.05 -36.46 12.82
C GLY A 182 -1.91 -37.41 11.64
N VAL A 183 -1.72 -36.87 10.43
CA VAL A 183 -1.49 -37.68 9.22
C VAL A 183 -0.20 -38.50 9.34
N PHE A 184 0.87 -37.92 9.87
CA PHE A 184 2.12 -38.64 10.08
C PHE A 184 1.95 -39.84 11.03
N PHE A 185 1.28 -39.65 12.17
CA PHE A 185 1.02 -40.74 13.12
C PHE A 185 0.09 -41.81 12.53
N ALA A 186 -0.95 -41.41 11.78
CA ALA A 186 -1.83 -42.35 11.11
C ALA A 186 -1.07 -43.24 10.11
N LEU A 187 -0.16 -42.65 9.32
CA LEU A 187 0.70 -43.39 8.39
C LEU A 187 1.66 -44.34 9.12
N GLN A 188 2.27 -43.89 10.22
CA GLN A 188 3.16 -44.74 11.04
C GLN A 188 2.42 -45.92 11.67
N PHE A 189 1.16 -45.72 12.08
CA PHE A 189 0.33 -46.79 12.62
C PHE A 189 -0.10 -47.76 11.53
N ALA A 190 -0.49 -47.27 10.36
CA ALA A 190 -0.88 -48.11 9.22
C ALA A 190 0.28 -48.93 8.62
N ALA A 191 1.53 -48.49 8.84
CA ALA A 191 2.73 -49.17 8.38
C ALA A 191 3.26 -50.25 9.35
N ARG A 192 2.68 -50.37 10.55
CA ARG A 192 2.99 -51.42 11.52
C ARG A 192 1.98 -52.55 11.44
#